data_AF-A0A917YEF6-F1
#
_entry.id   AF-A0A917YEF6-F1
#
_cell.length_a   1.000
_cell.length_b   1.000
_cell.length_c   1.000
_cell.angle_alpha   90.00
_cell.angle_beta   90.00
_cell.angle_gamma   90.00
#
_symmetry.space_group_name_H-M   'P 1'
#
loop_
_entity.id
_entity.type
_entity.pdbx_description
1 polymer ?
#
loop_
_entity_poly.entity_id
_entity_poly.type
_entity_poly.pdbx_seq_one_letter_code
_entity_poly.pdbx_strand_id
1 'polypeptide(L)'
;MGGPLIVVRTAEVGGGTSRQTPGVTGPVVQLVEPTNARKYGPTDLASVRVYGYKPPLPDGVTRQQAVAAQQRDAAREQAVTPAAAAVATGTAQKADKENGTAAAEVPAGVAEGGCHGQAQRRALADRAADDLMTVQNLFVQASATTREDPATVALDKRWSACMRKSGMNYPDPLSAVDDSTWRTQRTSPNGPHPNFPAPSAREIRTAEADVRCKTTTDYVVTRHAVESGHQKQFIKEHEDTLAALKERKRRMVEKAKSIVAADKAAR
;
A
#
# COMPACT_ATOMS: atom_id res chain seq x y z
N MET A 1 -11.37 6.39 17.63
CA MET A 1 -9.94 5.98 17.72
C MET A 1 -9.50 5.58 16.32
N GLY A 2 -8.95 6.53 15.57
CA GLY A 2 -8.57 6.34 14.16
C GLY A 2 -7.13 5.85 14.05
N GLY A 3 -6.93 4.69 13.43
CA GLY A 3 -5.60 4.20 13.05
C GLY A 3 -5.03 4.98 11.86
N PRO A 4 -3.71 4.95 11.64
CA PRO A 4 -3.07 5.77 10.63
C PRO A 4 -3.41 5.28 9.21
N LEU A 5 -3.75 6.26 8.36
CA LEU A 5 -4.00 6.08 6.94
C LEU A 5 -2.68 5.75 6.23
N ILE A 6 -2.49 4.50 5.77
CA ILE A 6 -1.34 4.13 4.93
C ILE A 6 -1.63 4.64 3.51
N VAL A 7 -0.93 5.71 3.11
CA VAL A 7 -0.98 6.24 1.74
C VAL A 7 -0.14 5.34 0.84
N VAL A 8 -0.79 4.44 0.11
CA VAL A 8 -0.15 3.68 -0.98
C VAL A 8 0.05 4.62 -2.16
N ARG A 9 1.29 5.07 -2.40
CA ARG A 9 1.66 5.80 -3.62
C ARG A 9 1.67 4.83 -4.80
N THR A 10 0.72 4.98 -5.72
CA THR A 10 0.79 4.34 -7.03
C THR A 10 1.76 5.12 -7.92
N ALA A 11 2.80 4.45 -8.42
CA ALA A 11 3.65 5.00 -9.48
C ALA A 11 3.04 4.64 -10.84
N GLU A 12 2.65 5.65 -11.61
CA GLU A 12 2.24 5.50 -13.02
C GLU A 12 3.49 5.31 -13.90
N VAL A 13 3.52 4.23 -14.68
CA VAL A 13 4.55 3.95 -15.68
C VAL A 13 4.23 4.73 -16.96
N GLY A 14 4.99 5.80 -17.22
CA GLY A 14 4.99 6.51 -18.50
C GLY A 14 6.25 6.17 -19.28
N GLY A 15 6.11 5.55 -20.45
CA GLY A 15 7.19 5.32 -21.40
C GLY A 15 7.64 6.63 -22.04
N GLY A 16 8.96 6.88 -22.06
CA GLY A 16 9.58 8.05 -22.69
C GLY A 16 11.10 7.94 -22.69
N THR A 17 11.69 8.08 -23.87
CA THR A 17 13.09 7.80 -24.23
C THR A 17 14.14 8.60 -23.46
N SER A 18 15.23 7.89 -23.12
CA SER A 18 16.38 8.27 -22.32
C SER A 18 17.19 9.46 -22.86
N ARG A 19 17.61 10.35 -21.95
CA ARG A 19 18.86 11.11 -22.06
C ARG A 19 19.59 11.00 -20.72
N GLN A 20 20.77 10.38 -20.77
CA GLN A 20 21.57 9.90 -19.65
C GLN A 20 22.22 11.07 -18.88
N THR A 21 22.08 11.08 -17.55
CA THR A 21 23.03 11.73 -16.63
C THR A 21 23.91 10.65 -15.99
N PRO A 22 25.24 10.83 -15.91
CA PRO A 22 26.14 9.81 -15.41
C PRO A 22 26.16 9.76 -13.88
N GLY A 23 26.06 8.55 -13.32
CA GLY A 23 26.51 8.27 -11.94
C GLY A 23 25.43 7.89 -10.92
N VAL A 24 24.72 6.78 -11.12
CA VAL A 24 24.43 5.74 -10.09
C VAL A 24 24.11 4.44 -10.85
N THR A 25 25.11 3.61 -11.14
CA THR A 25 24.91 2.26 -11.66
C THR A 25 24.73 1.29 -10.49
N GLY A 26 23.49 1.19 -10.03
CA GLY A 26 23.03 0.09 -9.18
C GLY A 26 21.57 -0.18 -9.52
N PRO A 27 21.12 -1.44 -9.56
CA PRO A 27 19.71 -1.73 -9.81
C PRO A 27 18.90 -1.09 -8.67
N VAL A 28 18.09 -0.09 -9.00
CA VAL A 28 17.01 0.35 -8.12
C VAL A 28 15.99 -0.78 -8.14
N VAL A 29 16.12 -1.72 -7.20
CA VAL A 29 15.10 -2.74 -6.97
C VAL A 29 13.90 -2.00 -6.40
N GLN A 30 13.00 -1.58 -7.27
CA GLN A 30 11.68 -1.09 -6.88
C GLN A 30 10.95 -2.29 -6.25
N LEU A 31 10.85 -2.27 -4.92
CA LEU A 31 10.15 -3.24 -4.09
C LEU A 31 8.63 -3.10 -4.31
N VAL A 32 8.14 -3.44 -5.50
CA VAL A 32 6.72 -3.36 -5.83
C VAL A 32 6.21 -4.78 -6.02
N GLU A 33 5.58 -5.32 -4.97
CA GLU A 33 4.71 -6.49 -5.14
C GLU A 33 3.71 -6.20 -6.28
N PRO A 34 3.35 -7.18 -7.13
CA PRO A 34 2.35 -6.97 -8.16
C PRO A 34 1.08 -6.37 -7.54
N THR A 35 0.48 -5.38 -8.22
CA THR A 35 -0.75 -4.74 -7.75
C THR A 35 -1.79 -5.81 -7.39
N ASN A 36 -2.35 -5.72 -6.19
CA ASN A 36 -3.33 -6.67 -5.64
C ASN A 36 -2.82 -8.11 -5.37
N ALA A 37 -1.50 -8.38 -5.37
CA ALA A 37 -0.95 -9.73 -5.15
C ALA A 37 -1.44 -10.40 -3.85
N ARG A 38 -1.74 -9.62 -2.82
CA ARG A 38 -2.25 -10.10 -1.52
C ARG A 38 -3.71 -9.74 -1.25
N LYS A 39 -4.45 -9.30 -2.27
CA LYS A 39 -5.86 -8.86 -2.12
C LYS A 39 -6.78 -9.94 -1.56
N TYR A 40 -6.48 -11.20 -1.82
CA TYR A 40 -7.21 -12.36 -1.29
C TYR A 40 -6.41 -13.13 -0.24
N GLY A 41 -5.45 -12.47 0.43
CA GLY A 41 -4.47 -13.11 1.30
C GLY A 41 -3.32 -13.78 0.52
N PRO A 42 -2.46 -14.58 1.17
CA PRO A 42 -1.37 -15.25 0.48
C PRO A 42 -1.89 -16.33 -0.47
N THR A 43 -1.16 -16.54 -1.56
CA THR A 43 -1.49 -17.52 -2.62
C THR A 43 -0.29 -18.38 -3.03
N ASP A 44 0.92 -18.04 -2.59
CA ASP A 44 2.14 -18.80 -2.88
C ASP A 44 2.54 -19.70 -1.70
N LEU A 45 2.60 -21.00 -1.97
CA LEU A 45 2.96 -22.01 -0.97
C LEU A 45 4.41 -21.88 -0.52
N ALA A 46 5.33 -21.47 -1.40
CA ALA A 46 6.74 -21.29 -1.04
C ALA A 46 6.91 -20.10 -0.10
N SER A 47 6.22 -18.98 -0.37
CA SER A 47 6.20 -17.81 0.51
C SER A 47 5.66 -18.15 1.90
N VAL A 48 4.50 -18.80 2.03
CA VAL A 48 3.90 -19.02 3.36
C VAL A 48 4.69 -19.98 4.24
N ARG A 49 5.52 -20.85 3.65
CA ARG A 49 6.47 -21.71 4.39
C ARG A 49 7.53 -20.92 5.13
N VAL A 50 7.91 -19.76 4.59
CA VAL A 50 8.94 -18.90 5.17
C VAL A 50 8.31 -17.80 6.02
N TYR A 51 7.29 -17.13 5.47
CA TYR A 51 6.75 -15.89 6.02
C TYR A 51 5.42 -16.07 6.77
N GLY A 52 4.79 -17.25 6.74
CA GLY A 52 3.43 -17.42 7.24
C GLY A 52 2.46 -16.45 6.55
N TYR A 53 1.69 -15.68 7.31
CA TYR A 53 0.81 -14.64 6.77
C TYR A 53 1.51 -13.30 6.54
N LYS A 54 2.79 -13.16 6.91
CA LYS A 54 3.56 -11.94 6.69
C LYS A 54 3.90 -11.78 5.19
N PRO A 55 4.09 -10.55 4.70
CA PRO A 55 4.52 -10.33 3.33
C PRO A 55 5.95 -10.85 3.13
N PRO A 56 6.24 -11.51 1.99
CA PRO A 56 7.60 -11.87 1.63
C PRO A 56 8.44 -10.64 1.33
N LEU A 57 9.75 -10.81 1.36
CA LEU A 57 10.64 -9.86 0.69
C LEU A 57 10.46 -9.98 -0.84
N PRO A 58 10.69 -8.90 -1.60
CA PRO A 58 10.70 -8.98 -3.05
C PRO A 58 11.75 -9.97 -3.57
N ASP A 59 11.50 -10.49 -4.78
CA ASP A 59 12.34 -11.51 -5.38
C ASP A 59 13.81 -11.07 -5.46
N GLY A 60 14.71 -11.97 -5.02
CA GLY A 60 16.15 -11.71 -4.99
C GLY A 60 16.63 -10.78 -3.87
N VAL A 61 15.74 -10.28 -3.02
CA VAL A 61 16.11 -9.41 -1.89
C VAL A 61 16.33 -10.24 -0.63
N THR A 62 17.54 -10.15 -0.09
CA THR A 62 17.88 -10.74 1.22
C THR A 62 17.41 -9.86 2.36
N ARG A 63 17.22 -10.46 3.55
CA ARG A 63 16.93 -9.70 4.78
C ARG A 63 17.98 -8.63 5.07
N GLN A 64 19.26 -8.91 4.84
CA GLN A 64 20.34 -7.95 5.07
C GLN A 64 20.21 -6.72 4.16
N GLN A 65 19.90 -6.93 2.87
CA GLN A 65 19.65 -5.83 1.94
C GLN A 65 18.42 -5.01 2.35
N ALA A 66 17.35 -5.67 2.78
CA ALA A 66 16.15 -4.99 3.27
C ALA A 66 16.43 -4.14 4.53
N VAL A 67 17.17 -4.68 5.51
CA VAL A 67 17.61 -3.92 6.70
C VAL A 67 18.48 -2.74 6.30
N ALA A 68 19.45 -2.94 5.41
CA ALA A 68 20.32 -1.86 4.94
C ALA A 68 19.51 -0.78 4.21
N ALA A 69 18.48 -1.14 3.45
CA ALA A 69 17.56 -0.17 2.82
C ALA A 69 16.80 0.64 3.87
N GLN A 70 16.23 -0.01 4.89
CA GLN A 70 15.55 0.67 5.98
C GLN A 70 16.45 1.62 6.75
N GLN A 71 17.69 1.22 7.02
CA GLN A 71 18.67 2.09 7.67
C GLN A 71 19.01 3.32 6.83
N ARG A 72 19.13 3.16 5.50
CA ARG A 72 19.33 4.30 4.59
C ARG A 72 18.12 5.23 4.56
N ASP A 73 16.92 4.68 4.53
CA ASP A 73 15.68 5.46 4.55
C ASP A 73 15.53 6.23 5.87
N ALA A 74 15.79 5.57 7.01
CA ALA A 74 15.78 6.19 8.32
C ALA A 74 16.85 7.29 8.44
N ALA A 75 18.07 7.05 7.94
CA ALA A 75 19.12 8.07 7.91
C ALA A 75 18.74 9.27 7.03
N ARG A 76 18.09 9.03 5.88
CA ARG A 76 17.58 10.09 5.01
C ARG A 76 16.47 10.90 5.67
N GLU A 77 15.59 10.25 6.42
CA GLU A 77 14.54 10.91 7.19
C GLU A 77 15.13 11.75 8.32
N GLN A 78 16.09 11.20 9.07
CA GLN A 78 16.81 11.92 10.13
C GLN A 78 17.65 13.09 9.61
N ALA A 79 18.10 13.03 8.35
CA ALA A 79 18.80 14.14 7.71
C ALA A 79 17.88 15.34 7.39
N VAL A 80 16.55 15.18 7.46
CA VAL A 80 15.61 16.30 7.33
C VAL A 80 15.67 17.13 8.60
N THR A 81 16.24 18.33 8.50
CA THR A 81 16.34 19.23 9.65
C THR A 81 14.96 19.74 10.07
N PRO A 82 14.75 20.06 11.37
CA PRO A 82 13.50 20.69 11.83
C PRO A 82 13.16 21.97 11.07
N ALA A 83 14.16 22.79 10.71
CA ALA A 83 13.95 23.98 9.89
C ALA A 83 13.47 23.63 8.47
N ALA A 84 14.05 22.60 7.83
CA ALA A 84 13.60 22.15 6.52
C ALA A 84 12.17 21.59 6.57
N ALA A 85 11.82 20.84 7.62
CA ALA A 85 10.46 20.36 7.85
C ALA A 85 9.47 21.52 8.09
N ALA A 86 9.86 22.55 8.85
CA ALA A 86 9.03 23.74 9.08
C ALA A 86 8.76 24.51 7.77
N VAL A 87 9.77 24.68 6.92
CA VAL A 87 9.60 25.31 5.59
C VAL A 87 8.75 24.42 4.67
N ALA A 88 8.99 23.11 4.67
CA ALA A 88 8.27 22.18 3.82
C ALA A 88 6.76 22.12 4.15
N THR A 89 6.41 22.13 5.44
CA THR A 89 5.03 21.97 5.91
C THR A 89 4.33 23.28 6.28
N GLY A 90 5.09 24.36 6.46
CA GLY A 90 4.58 25.63 6.99
C GLY A 90 4.10 25.51 8.44
N THR A 91 4.58 24.52 9.18
CA THR A 91 4.21 24.25 10.58
C THR A 91 5.46 24.23 11.46
N ALA A 92 5.40 24.88 12.62
CA ALA A 92 6.51 24.87 13.57
C ALA A 92 6.77 23.44 14.08
N GLN A 93 8.05 23.08 14.20
CA GLN A 93 8.47 21.78 14.71
C GLN A 93 8.74 21.89 16.21
N LYS A 94 8.21 20.93 16.97
CA LYS A 94 8.52 20.79 18.39
C LYS A 94 9.86 20.08 18.55
N ALA A 95 10.56 20.39 19.64
CA ALA A 95 11.73 19.60 20.02
C ALA A 95 11.32 18.15 20.31
N ASP A 96 12.06 17.21 19.75
CA ASP A 96 11.93 15.79 20.06
C ASP A 96 13.20 15.33 20.79
N LYS A 97 13.06 15.13 22.10
CA LYS A 97 14.17 14.71 22.96
C LYS A 97 14.58 13.26 22.72
N GLU A 98 13.67 12.41 22.22
CA GLU A 98 13.93 11.00 21.96
C GLU A 98 14.81 10.85 20.70
N ASN A 99 14.53 11.67 19.69
CA ASN A 99 15.29 11.69 18.43
C ASN A 99 16.37 12.78 18.37
N GLY A 100 16.59 13.53 19.45
CA GLY A 100 17.62 14.56 19.56
C GLY A 100 17.42 15.77 18.62
N THR A 101 16.20 16.06 18.20
CA THR A 101 15.91 17.17 17.28
C THR A 101 15.46 18.44 18.02
N ALA A 102 15.98 19.59 17.59
CA ALA A 102 15.62 20.88 18.15
C ALA A 102 14.25 21.36 17.65
N ALA A 103 13.61 22.25 18.40
CA ALA A 103 12.46 22.99 17.90
C ALA A 103 12.87 23.91 16.74
N ALA A 104 11.94 24.17 15.82
CA ALA A 104 12.13 25.13 14.75
C ALA A 104 10.83 25.88 14.45
N GLU A 105 10.90 27.20 14.45
CA GLU A 105 9.79 28.05 14.00
C GLU A 105 9.67 28.06 12.49
N VAL A 106 8.49 28.47 11.99
CA VAL A 106 8.27 28.71 10.57
C VAL A 106 8.93 30.04 10.19
N PRO A 107 9.90 30.06 9.26
CA PRO A 107 10.52 31.32 8.84
C PRO A 107 9.51 32.30 8.24
N ALA A 108 9.74 33.60 8.45
CA ALA A 108 8.94 34.64 7.81
C ALA A 108 8.98 34.49 6.28
N GLY A 109 7.82 34.67 5.63
CA GLY A 109 7.68 34.53 4.18
C GLY A 109 7.36 33.11 3.70
N VAL A 110 7.37 32.09 4.58
CA VAL A 110 6.84 30.76 4.24
C VAL A 110 5.32 30.82 4.23
N ALA A 111 4.72 30.58 3.05
CA ALA A 111 3.27 30.57 2.92
C ALA A 111 2.61 29.43 3.72
N GLU A 112 1.31 29.57 4.00
CA GLU A 112 0.52 28.53 4.66
C GLU A 112 0.64 27.17 3.96
N GLY A 113 0.90 26.14 4.77
CA GLY A 113 1.17 24.77 4.31
C GLY A 113 2.57 24.57 3.73
N GLY A 114 3.43 25.59 3.75
CA GLY A 114 4.83 25.52 3.31
C GLY A 114 4.99 25.22 1.82
N CYS A 115 6.18 24.76 1.44
CA CYS A 115 6.45 24.30 0.08
C CYS A 115 5.50 23.19 -0.37
N HIS A 116 5.10 22.30 0.55
CA HIS A 116 4.17 21.21 0.28
C HIS A 116 2.78 21.72 -0.11
N GLY A 117 2.23 22.65 0.68
CA GLY A 117 0.93 23.27 0.41
C GLY A 117 0.95 24.07 -0.89
N GLN A 118 2.03 24.79 -1.17
CA GLN A 118 2.21 25.48 -2.44
C GLN A 118 2.24 24.50 -3.63
N ALA A 119 2.99 23.41 -3.50
CA ALA A 119 3.06 22.37 -4.54
C ALA A 119 1.68 21.72 -4.76
N GLN A 120 0.95 21.39 -3.70
CA GLN A 120 -0.41 20.86 -3.80
C GLN A 120 -1.36 21.83 -4.50
N ARG A 121 -1.39 23.11 -4.09
CA ARG A 121 -2.26 24.11 -4.71
C ARG A 121 -1.99 24.28 -6.20
N ARG A 122 -0.72 24.21 -6.62
CA ARG A 122 -0.33 24.36 -8.03
C ARG A 122 -0.59 23.10 -8.85
N ALA A 123 -0.26 21.93 -8.32
CA ALA A 123 -0.38 20.65 -9.03
C ALA A 123 -1.82 20.12 -9.06
N LEU A 124 -2.59 20.38 -8.00
CA LEU A 124 -3.95 19.87 -7.81
C LEU A 124 -5.00 20.98 -7.92
N ALA A 125 -4.71 22.06 -8.66
CA ALA A 125 -5.59 23.23 -8.79
C ALA A 125 -7.01 22.89 -9.32
N ASP A 126 -7.10 21.81 -10.09
CA ASP A 126 -8.35 21.32 -10.72
C ASP A 126 -9.04 20.21 -9.91
N ARG A 127 -8.63 19.98 -8.65
CA ARG A 127 -9.30 19.00 -7.78
C ARG A 127 -10.67 19.52 -7.35
N ALA A 128 -11.71 18.68 -7.43
CA ALA A 128 -12.92 18.94 -6.64
C ALA A 128 -12.72 18.44 -5.20
N ALA A 129 -13.42 19.04 -4.25
CA ALA A 129 -13.27 18.72 -2.82
C ALA A 129 -13.64 17.26 -2.50
N ASP A 130 -14.55 16.68 -3.26
CA ASP A 130 -15.13 15.36 -3.07
C ASP A 130 -14.50 14.27 -3.96
N ASP A 131 -13.63 14.62 -4.91
CA ASP A 131 -13.11 13.68 -5.92
C ASP A 131 -12.58 12.36 -5.34
N LEU A 132 -11.76 12.44 -4.30
CA LEU A 132 -11.21 11.26 -3.62
C LEU A 132 -12.30 10.49 -2.88
N MET A 133 -13.19 11.20 -2.19
CA MET A 133 -14.25 10.57 -1.40
C MET A 133 -15.26 9.84 -2.28
N THR A 134 -15.59 10.40 -3.44
CA THR A 134 -16.49 9.78 -4.42
C THR A 134 -15.95 8.44 -4.90
N VAL A 135 -14.68 8.37 -5.33
CA VAL A 135 -14.06 7.10 -5.75
C VAL A 135 -13.98 6.10 -4.59
N GLN A 136 -13.61 6.55 -3.40
CA GLN A 136 -13.50 5.67 -2.22
C GLN A 136 -14.86 5.11 -1.80
N ASN A 137 -15.91 5.92 -1.82
CA ASN A 137 -17.26 5.48 -1.47
C ASN A 137 -17.76 4.43 -2.46
N LEU A 138 -17.56 4.64 -3.77
CA LEU A 138 -17.90 3.65 -4.79
C LEU A 138 -17.12 2.34 -4.62
N PHE A 139 -15.83 2.43 -4.29
CA PHE A 139 -15.02 1.25 -3.99
C PHE A 139 -15.53 0.47 -2.76
N VAL A 140 -15.87 1.18 -1.68
CA VAL A 140 -16.42 0.57 -0.45
C VAL A 140 -17.76 -0.10 -0.73
N GLN A 141 -18.65 0.54 -1.49
CA GLN A 141 -19.95 -0.01 -1.87
C GLN A 141 -19.77 -1.28 -2.73
N ALA A 142 -18.98 -1.22 -3.80
CA ALA A 142 -18.71 -2.38 -4.65
C ALA A 142 -18.08 -3.55 -3.85
N SER A 143 -17.20 -3.24 -2.89
CA SER A 143 -16.60 -4.23 -2.00
C SER A 143 -17.62 -4.86 -1.04
N ALA A 144 -18.56 -4.08 -0.51
CA ALA A 144 -19.65 -4.57 0.33
C ALA A 144 -20.59 -5.48 -0.47
N THR A 145 -21.01 -5.05 -1.66
CA THR A 145 -21.85 -5.87 -2.56
C THR A 145 -21.16 -7.18 -2.92
N THR A 146 -19.87 -7.15 -3.24
CA THR A 146 -19.08 -8.36 -3.53
C THR A 146 -19.04 -9.32 -2.33
N ARG A 147 -18.95 -8.79 -1.10
CA ARG A 147 -18.90 -9.61 0.13
C ARG A 147 -20.24 -10.30 0.40
N GLU A 148 -21.33 -9.59 0.15
CA GLU A 148 -22.70 -10.07 0.38
C GLU A 148 -23.22 -10.96 -0.76
N ASP A 149 -22.55 -10.97 -1.91
CA ASP A 149 -22.90 -11.80 -3.05
C ASP A 149 -23.04 -13.29 -2.65
N PRO A 150 -24.16 -13.95 -2.96
CA PRO A 150 -24.37 -15.35 -2.62
C PRO A 150 -23.28 -16.30 -3.13
N ALA A 151 -22.65 -16.00 -4.27
CA ALA A 151 -21.53 -16.78 -4.80
C ALA A 151 -20.27 -16.61 -3.95
N THR A 152 -19.99 -15.41 -3.44
CA THR A 152 -18.90 -15.18 -2.47
C THR A 152 -19.17 -15.93 -1.17
N VAL A 153 -20.38 -15.80 -0.60
CA VAL A 153 -20.75 -16.51 0.64
C VAL A 153 -20.65 -18.03 0.47
N ALA A 154 -21.07 -18.58 -0.67
CA ALA A 154 -20.94 -19.99 -0.98
C ALA A 154 -19.47 -20.42 -1.13
N LEU A 155 -18.64 -19.58 -1.75
CA LEU A 155 -17.21 -19.82 -1.90
C LEU A 155 -16.49 -19.83 -0.54
N ASP A 156 -16.77 -18.86 0.32
CA ASP A 156 -16.23 -18.78 1.68
C ASP A 156 -16.57 -20.05 2.48
N LYS A 157 -17.82 -20.53 2.38
CA LYS A 157 -18.24 -21.80 3.01
C LYS A 157 -17.47 -23.01 2.49
N ARG A 158 -17.19 -23.11 1.18
CA ARG A 158 -16.39 -24.20 0.60
C ARG A 158 -14.95 -24.17 1.09
N TRP A 159 -14.32 -22.99 1.07
CA TRP A 159 -12.97 -22.81 1.59
C TRP A 159 -12.90 -23.14 3.09
N SER A 160 -13.86 -22.65 3.88
CA SER A 160 -13.98 -22.91 5.31
C SER A 160 -14.14 -24.40 5.61
N ALA A 161 -14.89 -25.14 4.79
CA ALA A 161 -15.01 -26.59 4.89
C ALA A 161 -13.67 -27.31 4.62
N CYS A 162 -12.87 -26.82 3.68
CA CYS A 162 -11.51 -27.33 3.46
C CYS A 162 -10.60 -27.06 4.66
N MET A 163 -10.64 -25.85 5.22
CA MET A 163 -9.84 -25.50 6.41
C MET A 163 -10.20 -26.38 7.61
N ARG A 164 -11.48 -26.68 7.81
CA ARG A 164 -11.93 -27.59 8.89
C ARG A 164 -11.35 -28.99 8.76
N LYS A 165 -11.24 -29.53 7.55
CA LYS A 165 -10.56 -30.81 7.31
C LYS A 165 -9.08 -30.79 7.68
N SER A 166 -8.48 -29.60 7.67
CA SER A 166 -7.09 -29.34 8.10
C SER A 166 -6.98 -28.97 9.59
N GLY A 167 -8.07 -29.09 10.36
CA GLY A 167 -8.11 -28.80 11.79
C GLY A 167 -8.18 -27.30 12.13
N MET A 168 -8.58 -26.44 11.18
CA MET A 168 -8.63 -24.99 11.33
C MET A 168 -10.05 -24.47 11.12
N ASN A 169 -10.49 -23.52 11.94
CA ASN A 169 -11.84 -22.99 11.88
C ASN A 169 -11.82 -21.48 11.61
N TYR A 170 -12.01 -21.11 10.35
CA TYR A 170 -12.12 -19.72 9.91
C TYR A 170 -13.33 -19.60 8.98
N PRO A 171 -14.15 -18.53 9.10
CA PRO A 171 -15.29 -18.31 8.22
C PRO A 171 -14.87 -17.98 6.78
N ASP A 172 -13.75 -17.27 6.61
CA ASP A 172 -13.24 -16.82 5.31
C ASP A 172 -11.70 -16.60 5.36
N PRO A 173 -10.99 -16.51 4.22
CA PRO A 173 -9.54 -16.33 4.22
C PRO A 173 -9.03 -15.07 4.89
N LEU A 174 -9.77 -13.96 4.87
CA LEU A 174 -9.32 -12.70 5.48
C LEU A 174 -9.31 -12.82 7.00
N SER A 175 -10.32 -13.49 7.58
CA SER A 175 -10.34 -13.78 9.01
C SER A 175 -9.14 -14.64 9.48
N ALA A 176 -8.61 -15.50 8.61
CA ALA A 176 -7.41 -16.28 8.91
C ALA A 176 -6.13 -15.43 8.85
N VAL A 177 -6.05 -14.49 7.90
CA VAL A 177 -4.94 -13.53 7.80
C VAL A 177 -4.93 -12.56 8.99
N ASP A 178 -6.12 -12.10 9.42
CA ASP A 178 -6.30 -11.08 10.47
C ASP A 178 -6.33 -11.65 11.90
N ASP A 179 -6.13 -12.96 12.07
CA ASP A 179 -6.09 -13.59 13.38
C ASP A 179 -5.00 -12.95 14.25
N SER A 180 -5.45 -12.35 15.36
CA SER A 180 -4.60 -11.57 16.26
C SER A 180 -3.55 -12.41 16.98
N THR A 181 -3.73 -13.74 17.03
CA THR A 181 -2.76 -14.66 17.64
C THR A 181 -1.42 -14.67 16.90
N TRP A 182 -1.38 -14.31 15.61
CA TRP A 182 -0.13 -14.17 14.85
C TRP A 182 0.77 -13.05 15.37
N ARG A 183 0.22 -12.10 16.12
CA ARG A 183 1.00 -11.02 16.77
C ARG A 183 1.49 -11.42 18.17
N THR A 184 0.75 -12.29 18.86
CA THR A 184 1.04 -12.66 20.26
C THR A 184 1.89 -13.92 20.36
N GLN A 185 1.76 -14.88 19.45
CA GLN A 185 2.49 -16.15 19.45
C GLN A 185 3.82 -16.10 18.69
N ARG A 186 4.55 -14.98 18.80
CA ARG A 186 5.83 -14.77 18.12
C ARG A 186 6.90 -15.74 18.63
N THR A 187 7.67 -16.34 17.72
CA THR A 187 8.81 -17.22 18.08
C THR A 187 10.10 -16.44 18.27
N SER A 188 10.24 -15.31 17.58
CA SER A 188 11.37 -14.39 17.68
C SER A 188 10.92 -12.98 17.28
N PRO A 189 11.48 -11.91 17.87
CA PRO A 189 11.26 -10.55 17.38
C PRO A 189 11.84 -10.34 15.98
N ASN A 190 12.79 -11.18 15.55
CA ASN A 190 13.46 -11.09 14.26
C ASN A 190 12.94 -12.18 13.32
N GLY A 191 12.03 -11.81 12.42
CA GLY A 191 11.55 -12.67 11.34
C GLY A 191 12.37 -12.57 10.05
N PRO A 192 11.98 -13.38 9.03
CA PRO A 192 12.59 -13.33 7.71
C PRO A 192 12.36 -11.98 7.01
N HIS A 193 11.24 -11.31 7.31
CA HIS A 193 11.01 -9.92 6.94
C HIS A 193 11.42 -9.00 8.10
N PRO A 194 12.21 -7.93 7.89
CA PRO A 194 12.74 -7.11 8.99
C PRO A 194 11.67 -6.36 9.80
N ASN A 195 10.52 -6.02 9.19
CA ASN A 195 9.40 -5.38 9.90
C ASN A 195 8.47 -6.33 10.65
N PHE A 196 8.69 -7.64 10.60
CA PHE A 196 7.77 -8.60 11.21
C PHE A 196 8.52 -9.61 12.09
N PRO A 197 7.90 -10.05 13.20
CA PRO A 197 8.44 -11.15 13.98
C PRO A 197 8.47 -12.44 13.15
N ALA A 198 9.26 -13.41 13.59
CA ALA A 198 9.25 -14.73 12.98
C ALA A 198 7.86 -15.36 13.16
N PRO A 199 7.27 -15.93 12.08
CA PRO A 199 5.98 -16.58 12.17
C PRO A 199 6.07 -17.82 13.08
N SER A 200 4.98 -18.12 13.76
CA SER A 200 4.90 -19.33 14.57
C SER A 200 4.72 -20.58 13.69
N ALA A 201 5.07 -21.75 14.21
CA ALA A 201 4.79 -23.00 13.49
C ALA A 201 3.28 -23.20 13.23
N ARG A 202 2.42 -22.66 14.12
CA ARG A 202 0.97 -22.66 13.92
C ARG A 202 0.57 -21.70 12.78
N GLU A 203 1.16 -20.51 12.73
CA GLU A 203 0.91 -19.54 11.65
C GLU A 203 1.28 -20.13 10.30
N ILE A 204 2.49 -20.71 10.17
CA ILE A 204 2.95 -21.36 8.93
C ILE A 204 1.99 -22.47 8.51
N ARG A 205 1.66 -23.40 9.41
CA ARG A 205 0.71 -24.49 9.08
C ARG A 205 -0.64 -23.95 8.63
N THR A 206 -1.13 -22.90 9.29
CA THR A 206 -2.41 -22.27 8.93
C THR A 206 -2.36 -21.63 7.55
N ALA A 207 -1.31 -20.86 7.26
CA ALA A 207 -1.14 -20.20 5.98
C ALA A 207 -0.92 -21.21 4.83
N GLU A 208 -0.21 -22.32 5.07
CA GLU A 208 -0.09 -23.38 4.08
C GLU A 208 -1.42 -24.07 3.78
N ALA A 209 -2.23 -24.34 4.81
CA ALA A 209 -3.57 -24.91 4.62
C ALA A 209 -4.49 -23.94 3.88
N ASP A 210 -4.43 -22.64 4.20
CA ASP A 210 -5.16 -21.59 3.48
C ASP A 210 -4.83 -21.60 1.98
N VAL A 211 -3.54 -21.57 1.62
CA VAL A 211 -3.10 -21.61 0.20
C VAL A 211 -3.59 -22.89 -0.50
N ARG A 212 -3.49 -24.04 0.15
CA ARG A 212 -3.98 -25.32 -0.41
C ARG A 212 -5.51 -25.31 -0.58
N CYS A 213 -6.23 -24.77 0.39
CA CYS A 213 -7.70 -24.67 0.33
C CYS A 213 -8.17 -23.67 -0.71
N LYS A 214 -7.47 -22.55 -0.89
CA LYS A 214 -7.71 -21.61 -1.99
C LYS A 214 -7.53 -22.27 -3.34
N THR A 215 -6.47 -23.07 -3.50
CA THR A 215 -6.20 -23.82 -4.73
C THR A 215 -7.30 -24.85 -4.98
N THR A 216 -7.68 -25.64 -3.98
CA THR A 216 -8.69 -26.70 -4.10
C THR A 216 -10.10 -26.18 -4.42
N THR A 217 -10.39 -24.92 -4.09
CA THR A 217 -11.71 -24.30 -4.26
C THR A 217 -11.77 -23.27 -5.38
N ASP A 218 -10.68 -23.13 -6.16
CA ASP A 218 -10.51 -22.08 -7.16
C ASP A 218 -10.84 -20.68 -6.62
N TYR A 219 -10.48 -20.45 -5.34
CA TYR A 219 -10.99 -19.34 -4.55
C TYR A 219 -10.63 -17.99 -5.18
N VAL A 220 -9.35 -17.81 -5.55
CA VAL A 220 -8.85 -16.54 -6.08
C VAL A 220 -9.53 -16.18 -7.39
N VAL A 221 -9.62 -17.13 -8.32
CA VAL A 221 -10.22 -16.90 -9.64
C VAL A 221 -11.72 -16.62 -9.50
N THR A 222 -12.43 -17.41 -8.68
CA THR A 222 -13.86 -17.23 -8.45
C THR A 222 -14.16 -15.89 -7.76
N ARG A 223 -13.42 -15.56 -6.69
CA ARG A 223 -13.59 -14.30 -5.95
C ARG A 223 -13.31 -13.09 -6.83
N HIS A 224 -12.26 -13.15 -7.64
CA HIS A 224 -11.93 -12.11 -8.61
C HIS A 224 -13.03 -11.94 -9.67
N ALA A 225 -13.60 -13.05 -10.18
CA ALA A 225 -14.68 -12.97 -11.16
C ALA A 225 -15.91 -12.24 -10.59
N VAL A 226 -16.37 -12.62 -9.38
CA VAL A 226 -17.51 -11.97 -8.70
C VAL A 226 -17.23 -10.49 -8.47
N GLU A 227 -16.07 -10.17 -7.89
CA GLU A 227 -15.69 -8.79 -7.60
C GLU A 227 -15.59 -7.93 -8.86
N SER A 228 -14.94 -8.44 -9.91
CA SER A 228 -14.79 -7.71 -11.17
C SER A 228 -16.14 -7.49 -11.86
N GLY A 229 -17.10 -8.40 -11.68
CA GLY A 229 -18.48 -8.23 -12.16
C GLY A 229 -19.16 -7.04 -11.49
N HIS A 230 -19.13 -6.98 -10.16
CA HIS A 230 -19.68 -5.85 -9.40
C HIS A 230 -18.96 -4.54 -9.72
N GLN A 231 -17.63 -4.54 -9.78
CA GLN A 231 -16.87 -3.33 -10.13
C GLN A 231 -17.24 -2.80 -11.52
N LYS A 232 -17.40 -3.68 -12.53
CA LYS A 232 -17.83 -3.26 -13.88
C LYS A 232 -19.24 -2.69 -13.86
N GLN A 233 -20.15 -3.27 -13.08
CA GLN A 233 -21.50 -2.75 -12.93
C GLN A 233 -21.50 -1.35 -12.32
N PHE A 234 -20.78 -1.15 -11.21
CA PHE A 234 -20.62 0.17 -10.58
C PHE A 234 -19.95 1.19 -11.51
N ILE A 235 -18.95 0.77 -12.29
CA ILE A 235 -18.32 1.65 -13.29
C ILE A 235 -19.34 2.10 -14.32
N LYS A 236 -20.19 1.19 -14.81
CA LYS A 236 -21.24 1.50 -15.79
C LYS A 236 -22.32 2.42 -15.20
N GLU A 237 -22.75 2.17 -13.97
CA GLU A 237 -23.77 2.98 -13.28
C GLU A 237 -23.28 4.41 -12.97
N HIS A 238 -21.96 4.59 -12.83
CA HIS A 238 -21.34 5.86 -12.49
C HIS A 238 -20.39 6.38 -13.58
N GLU A 239 -20.63 6.01 -14.84
CA GLU A 239 -19.71 6.26 -15.96
C GLU A 239 -19.36 7.74 -16.10
N ASP A 240 -20.37 8.62 -16.15
CA ASP A 240 -20.16 10.07 -16.31
C ASP A 240 -19.34 10.67 -15.17
N THR A 241 -19.68 10.30 -13.93
CA THR A 241 -18.98 10.75 -12.72
C THR A 241 -17.52 10.30 -12.75
N LEU A 242 -17.26 9.02 -13.05
CA LEU A 242 -15.91 8.46 -13.11
C LEU A 242 -15.10 9.00 -14.29
N ALA A 243 -15.73 9.27 -15.43
CA ALA A 243 -15.10 9.89 -16.59
C ALA A 243 -14.65 11.32 -16.26
N ALA A 244 -15.51 12.11 -15.63
CA ALA A 244 -15.18 13.47 -15.19
C ALA A 244 -14.03 13.48 -14.18
N LEU A 245 -14.06 12.55 -13.21
CA LEU A 245 -12.99 12.36 -12.22
C LEU A 245 -11.66 11.98 -12.87
N LYS A 246 -11.68 11.01 -13.80
CA LYS A 246 -10.49 10.57 -14.53
C LYS A 246 -9.87 11.71 -15.33
N GLU A 247 -10.70 12.52 -15.96
CA GLU A 247 -10.27 13.65 -16.79
C GLU A 247 -9.68 14.79 -15.93
N ARG A 248 -10.29 15.13 -14.78
CA ARG A 248 -9.68 16.02 -13.77
C ARG A 248 -8.33 15.49 -13.31
N LYS A 249 -8.26 14.21 -12.95
CA LYS A 249 -7.00 13.58 -12.50
C LYS A 249 -5.92 13.63 -13.58
N ARG A 250 -6.26 13.38 -14.84
CA ARG A 250 -5.34 13.51 -15.98
C ARG A 250 -4.77 14.93 -16.06
N ARG A 251 -5.61 15.96 -15.99
CA ARG A 251 -5.15 17.37 -16.03
C ARG A 251 -4.25 17.72 -14.85
N MET A 252 -4.54 17.22 -13.65
CA MET A 252 -3.66 17.40 -12.48
C MET A 252 -2.28 16.75 -12.69
N VAL A 253 -2.23 15.53 -13.25
CA VAL A 253 -0.97 14.84 -13.57
C VAL A 253 -0.17 15.61 -14.62
N GLU A 254 -0.81 16.08 -15.69
CA GLU A 254 -0.15 16.89 -16.72
C GLU A 254 0.35 18.23 -16.15
N LYS A 255 -0.43 18.86 -15.27
CA LYS A 255 0.02 20.06 -14.55
C LYS A 255 1.24 19.78 -13.69
N ALA A 256 1.23 18.71 -12.90
CA ALA A 256 2.37 18.31 -12.08
C ALA A 256 3.63 18.05 -12.93
N LYS A 257 3.50 17.34 -14.05
CA LYS A 257 4.60 17.12 -15.01
C LYS A 257 5.17 18.43 -15.54
N SER A 258 4.31 19.38 -15.93
CA SER A 258 4.76 20.69 -16.43
C SER A 258 5.55 21.49 -15.39
N ILE A 259 5.12 21.44 -14.11
CA ILE A 259 5.81 22.12 -13.00
C ILE A 259 7.20 21.51 -12.79
N VAL A 260 7.31 20.18 -12.78
CA VAL A 260 8.59 19.48 -12.63
C VAL A 260 9.52 19.75 -13.81
N ALA A 261 9.00 19.78 -15.03
CA ALA A 261 9.79 20.10 -16.22
C ALA A 261 10.33 21.55 -16.18
N ALA A 262 9.49 22.51 -15.80
CA ALA A 262 9.90 23.90 -15.65
C ALA A 262 10.97 24.09 -14.56
N ASP A 263 10.82 23.42 -13.41
CA ASP A 263 11.83 23.47 -12.33
C ASP A 263 13.18 22.92 -12.80
N LYS A 264 13.18 21.82 -13.56
CA LYS A 264 14.41 21.25 -14.13
C LYS A 264 15.08 22.17 -15.16
N ALA A 265 14.31 22.89 -15.95
CA ALA A 265 14.83 23.81 -16.96
C ALA A 265 15.39 25.11 -16.35
N ALA A 266 14.96 25.46 -15.14
CA ALA A 266 15.42 26.64 -14.41
C ALA A 266 16.67 26.39 -13.53
N ARG A 267 17.15 25.14 -13.47
CA ARG A 267 18.37 24.71 -12.75
C ARG A 267 19.50 24.49 -13.74
#